data_AF-A0A7J6Q258-F1
#
_entry.id   AF-A0A7J6Q258-F1
#
_cell.length_a   1.000
_cell.length_b   1.000
_cell.length_c   1.000
_cell.angle_alpha   90.00
_cell.angle_beta   90.00
_cell.angle_gamma   90.00
#
_symmetry.space_group_name_H-M   'P 1'
#
loop_
_entity.id
_entity.type
_entity.pdbx_description
1 polymer ?
#
loop_
_entity_poly.entity_id
_entity_poly.type
_entity_poly.pdbx_seq_one_letter_code
_entity_poly.pdbx_strand_id
1 'polypeptide(L)'
;MGSVADVNELRAIRNWCGMKRMWWISDEIYGCSVHTDCNRPHISALSLPLLEGDIDSPTLVLWGFSKDMALSGMRVGLIMNVPRQRDWKLVETIRHAATKQYSIFSMVSPVAQELCARMLDDEQWLAGFLQISRERLTACKRILCDGLGNLNIPYFEPHAGLFLWCDLTEFIEPDDQDGLGLFDKLKSDPYRMVVSPGSCFFADKPGMMRFCYAWMADGEEACREVVRRLTDFTHETRKGAWRSVKESLILRLRLQSVRMLSNNRPYAAPHTGQFCASRPFLSGEKMPDSIDYCNIVRSSADSSTTADRPSTLKWEAILGHWAVRDRLLRYDGIGQKALR
;
A
#
# COMPACT_ATOMS: atom_id res chain seq x y z
N MET A 1 3.71 3.15 -2.97
CA MET A 1 3.24 2.81 -1.61
C MET A 1 4.38 3.08 -0.63
N GLY A 2 4.10 3.56 0.58
CA GLY A 2 5.13 3.87 1.59
C GLY A 2 5.89 5.18 1.33
N SER A 3 5.43 6.02 0.40
CA SER A 3 5.99 7.34 0.13
C SER A 3 5.33 8.41 1.00
N VAL A 4 6.09 9.42 1.40
CA VAL A 4 5.58 10.62 2.08
C VAL A 4 5.43 11.73 1.03
N ALA A 5 4.25 12.33 0.93
CA ALA A 5 4.01 13.45 0.01
C ALA A 5 4.71 14.72 0.49
N ASP A 6 5.28 15.51 -0.43
CA ASP A 6 5.84 16.81 -0.12
C ASP A 6 4.79 17.94 -0.14
N VAL A 7 5.20 19.13 0.31
CA VAL A 7 4.32 20.31 0.40
C VAL A 7 3.71 20.68 -0.96
N ASN A 8 4.48 20.56 -2.04
CA ASN A 8 4.03 20.97 -3.37
C ASN A 8 3.03 19.96 -3.92
N GLU A 9 3.26 18.66 -3.72
CA GLU A 9 2.33 17.59 -4.06
C GLU A 9 0.98 17.79 -3.34
N LEU A 10 1.04 18.00 -2.03
CA LEU A 10 -0.16 18.23 -1.21
C LEU A 10 -0.90 19.52 -1.60
N ARG A 11 -0.16 20.60 -1.87
CA ARG A 11 -0.71 21.87 -2.34
C ARG A 11 -1.38 21.72 -3.71
N ALA A 12 -0.76 20.96 -4.63
CA ALA A 12 -1.33 20.67 -5.94
C ALA A 12 -2.64 19.87 -5.83
N ILE A 13 -2.70 18.87 -4.95
CA ILE A 13 -3.92 18.10 -4.67
C ILE A 13 -5.02 19.02 -4.13
N ARG A 14 -4.72 19.83 -3.10
CA ARG A 14 -5.69 20.79 -2.53
C ARG A 14 -6.25 21.71 -3.61
N ASN A 15 -5.37 22.35 -4.37
CA ASN A 15 -5.76 23.32 -5.39
C ASN A 15 -6.58 22.65 -6.49
N TRP A 16 -6.22 21.44 -6.90
CA TRP A 16 -7.01 20.66 -7.86
C TRP A 16 -8.41 20.34 -7.35
N CYS A 17 -8.54 19.86 -6.10
CA CYS A 17 -9.84 19.65 -5.46
C CYS A 17 -10.65 20.96 -5.41
N GLY A 18 -10.01 22.07 -5.02
CA GLY A 18 -10.64 23.40 -4.97
C GLY A 18 -11.14 23.86 -6.34
N MET A 19 -10.33 23.72 -7.40
CA MET A 19 -10.73 24.01 -8.78
C MET A 19 -11.94 23.17 -9.23
N LYS A 20 -11.96 21.89 -8.85
CA LYS A 20 -13.04 20.95 -9.18
C LYS A 20 -14.24 21.06 -8.24
N ARG A 21 -14.19 21.93 -7.21
CA ARG A 21 -15.22 22.06 -6.16
C ARG A 21 -15.51 20.72 -5.47
N MET A 22 -14.46 19.93 -5.28
CA MET A 22 -14.50 18.63 -4.61
C MET A 22 -13.97 18.74 -3.20
N TRP A 23 -14.36 17.81 -2.35
CA TRP A 23 -13.78 17.64 -1.03
C TRP A 23 -12.42 16.97 -1.14
N TRP A 24 -11.53 17.31 -0.22
CA TRP A 24 -10.28 16.58 -0.03
C TRP A 24 -10.34 15.78 1.27
N ILE A 25 -10.34 14.45 1.15
CA ILE A 25 -10.21 13.55 2.30
C ILE A 25 -8.77 13.02 2.29
N SER A 26 -8.01 13.39 3.31
CA SER A 26 -6.63 12.94 3.50
C SER A 26 -6.60 11.86 4.58
N ASP A 27 -6.36 10.61 4.18
CA ASP A 27 -6.15 9.51 5.12
C ASP A 27 -4.69 9.49 5.57
N GLU A 28 -4.48 9.91 6.81
CA GLU A 28 -3.16 10.07 7.41
C GLU A 28 -2.89 9.02 8.47
N ILE A 29 -3.54 7.83 8.40
CA ILE A 29 -3.42 6.74 9.38
C ILE A 29 -1.97 6.25 9.66
N TYR A 30 -1.01 6.60 8.78
CA TYR A 30 0.43 6.32 8.93
C TYR A 30 1.27 7.58 9.21
N GLY A 31 0.64 8.72 9.55
CA GLY A 31 1.29 10.02 9.68
C GLY A 31 2.43 10.06 10.71
N CYS A 32 2.39 9.16 11.70
CA CYS A 32 3.45 9.07 12.72
C CYS A 32 4.49 7.97 12.45
N SER A 33 4.42 7.23 11.34
CA SER A 33 5.33 6.12 11.01
C SER A 33 6.33 6.45 9.89
N VAL A 34 6.75 7.72 9.78
CA VAL A 34 7.88 8.12 8.92
C VAL A 34 9.18 7.54 9.47
N HIS A 35 9.96 6.89 8.60
CA HIS A 35 11.24 6.27 8.99
C HIS A 35 12.27 7.31 9.38
N THR A 36 13.16 6.96 10.32
CA THR A 36 14.15 7.90 10.86
C THR A 36 15.24 8.26 9.86
N ASP A 37 15.40 7.46 8.80
CA ASP A 37 16.29 7.75 7.68
C ASP A 37 15.64 8.48 6.51
N CYS A 38 14.36 8.84 6.64
CA CYS A 38 13.69 9.71 5.68
C CYS A 38 13.87 11.18 6.06
N ASN A 39 14.49 11.95 5.17
CA ASN A 39 14.65 13.40 5.35
C ASN A 39 13.35 14.20 5.11
N ARG A 40 12.24 13.54 4.75
CA ARG A 40 10.96 14.16 4.45
C ARG A 40 9.98 13.92 5.60
N PRO A 41 9.64 14.94 6.40
CA PRO A 41 8.67 14.78 7.48
C PRO A 41 7.26 14.60 6.90
N HIS A 42 6.37 13.97 7.68
CA HIS A 42 4.94 14.00 7.40
C HIS A 42 4.39 15.43 7.55
N ILE A 43 3.50 15.81 6.65
CA ILE A 43 2.84 17.12 6.66
C ILE A 43 1.36 16.87 6.51
N SER A 44 0.58 17.27 7.51
CA SER A 44 -0.88 17.11 7.43
C SER A 44 -1.48 18.02 6.38
N ALA A 45 -2.50 17.52 5.70
CA ALA A 45 -3.38 18.35 4.87
C ALA A 45 -3.98 19.52 5.66
N LEU A 46 -4.26 19.32 6.97
CA LEU A 46 -4.77 20.37 7.85
C LEU A 46 -3.72 21.40 8.24
N SER A 47 -2.41 21.10 8.15
CA SER A 47 -1.33 22.02 8.54
C SER A 47 -0.79 22.86 7.38
N LEU A 48 -1.11 22.50 6.12
CA LEU A 48 -0.67 23.25 4.93
C LEU A 48 -1.04 24.74 5.00
N PRO A 49 -0.10 25.65 4.73
CA PRO A 49 -0.41 27.06 4.64
C PRO A 49 -1.33 27.33 3.44
N LEU A 50 -2.19 28.34 3.57
CA LEU A 50 -2.93 28.93 2.46
C LEU A 50 -2.13 30.14 1.98
N LEU A 51 -1.43 29.97 0.87
CA LEU A 51 -0.62 31.02 0.26
C LEU A 51 -1.46 31.79 -0.76
N GLU A 52 -0.99 32.97 -1.16
CA GLU A 52 -1.63 33.74 -2.22
C GLU A 52 -1.72 32.90 -3.51
N GLY A 53 -2.90 32.93 -4.15
CA GLY A 53 -3.20 32.13 -5.34
C GLY A 53 -3.63 30.69 -5.07
N ASP A 54 -3.64 30.22 -3.83
CA ASP A 54 -4.19 28.91 -3.49
C ASP A 54 -5.71 28.87 -3.58
N ILE A 55 -6.22 27.73 -4.03
CA ILE A 55 -7.65 27.47 -4.13
C ILE A 55 -7.98 26.46 -3.05
N ASP A 56 -8.55 26.98 -1.96
CA ASP A 56 -8.86 26.15 -0.81
C ASP A 56 -10.03 25.18 -1.10
N SER A 57 -9.95 24.01 -0.47
CA SER A 57 -10.87 22.89 -0.61
C SER A 57 -11.38 22.47 0.77
N PRO A 58 -12.69 22.21 0.93
CA PRO A 58 -13.22 21.55 2.13
C PRO A 58 -12.42 20.27 2.42
N THR A 59 -11.69 20.25 3.54
CA THR A 59 -10.70 19.20 3.81
C THR A 59 -10.99 18.48 5.13
N LEU A 60 -11.06 17.15 5.07
CA LEU A 60 -11.12 16.28 6.24
C LEU A 60 -9.84 15.44 6.31
N VAL A 61 -9.26 15.33 7.51
CA VAL A 61 -8.20 14.36 7.78
C VAL A 61 -8.76 13.19 8.57
N LEU A 62 -8.39 11.98 8.15
CA LEU A 62 -8.65 10.74 8.88
C LEU A 62 -7.36 10.30 9.56
N TRP A 63 -7.46 9.89 10.82
CA TRP A 63 -6.36 9.28 11.57
C TRP A 63 -6.91 8.26 12.58
N GLY A 64 -6.04 7.51 13.25
CA GLY A 64 -6.47 6.58 14.30
C GLY A 64 -5.32 5.77 14.89
N PHE A 65 -5.64 5.02 15.94
CA PHE A 65 -4.64 4.32 16.76
C PHE A 65 -4.20 2.97 16.17
N SER A 66 -4.79 2.57 15.05
CA SER A 66 -4.63 1.20 14.53
C SER A 66 -3.23 0.86 14.05
N LYS A 67 -2.48 1.86 13.57
CA LYS A 67 -1.20 1.65 12.88
C LYS A 67 -0.07 2.25 13.69
N ASP A 68 -0.07 3.58 13.80
CA ASP A 68 0.99 4.33 14.49
C ASP A 68 1.12 3.94 15.98
N MET A 69 0.02 3.54 16.62
CA MET A 69 -0.01 3.13 18.04
C MET A 69 -0.16 1.62 18.25
N ALA A 70 -0.17 0.82 17.18
CA ALA A 70 -0.37 -0.63 17.22
C ALA A 70 -1.64 -1.12 17.96
N LEU A 71 -2.69 -0.29 18.03
CA LEU A 71 -3.95 -0.60 18.73
C LEU A 71 -5.11 -0.90 17.76
N SER A 72 -4.86 -1.71 16.74
CA SER A 72 -5.89 -2.03 15.73
C SER A 72 -7.13 -2.68 16.32
N GLY A 73 -7.00 -3.44 17.41
CA GLY A 73 -8.12 -4.05 18.11
C GLY A 73 -9.02 -3.06 18.87
N MET A 74 -8.51 -1.88 19.22
CA MET A 74 -9.26 -0.89 20.03
C MET A 74 -10.29 -0.10 19.23
N ARG A 75 -10.23 -0.17 17.90
CA ARG A 75 -11.19 0.46 16.97
C ARG A 75 -11.38 1.96 17.19
N VAL A 76 -10.29 2.68 17.49
CA VAL A 76 -10.30 4.14 17.67
C VAL A 76 -9.85 4.84 16.40
N GLY A 77 -10.76 5.60 15.79
CA GLY A 77 -10.54 6.42 14.60
C GLY A 77 -11.04 7.84 14.82
N LEU A 78 -10.47 8.79 14.08
CA LEU A 78 -10.64 10.22 14.22
C LEU A 78 -10.92 10.84 12.85
N ILE A 79 -11.85 11.78 12.82
CA ILE A 79 -12.14 12.64 11.67
C ILE A 79 -11.91 14.08 12.14
N MET A 80 -11.05 14.82 11.46
CA MET A 80 -10.58 16.13 11.88
C MET A 80 -10.73 17.18 10.78
N ASN A 81 -10.99 18.42 11.18
CA ASN A 81 -11.04 19.62 10.34
C ASN A 81 -10.50 20.83 11.13
N VAL A 82 -10.23 21.95 10.44
CA VAL A 82 -9.82 23.21 11.08
C VAL A 82 -10.68 24.40 10.62
N PRO A 83 -10.97 25.39 11.49
CA PRO A 83 -11.87 26.51 11.15
C PRO A 83 -11.38 27.44 10.04
N ARG A 84 -10.10 27.38 9.65
CA ARG A 84 -9.51 28.22 8.61
C ARG A 84 -9.87 27.80 7.18
N GLN A 85 -10.57 26.68 7.02
CA GLN A 85 -10.95 26.15 5.72
C GLN A 85 -12.11 26.92 5.09
N ARG A 86 -12.16 26.90 3.76
CA ARG A 86 -13.34 27.24 2.99
C ARG A 86 -14.52 26.38 3.43
N ASP A 87 -15.70 27.00 3.53
CA ASP A 87 -16.93 26.34 3.93
C ASP A 87 -16.82 25.57 5.27
N TRP A 88 -15.96 26.02 6.19
CA TRP A 88 -15.65 25.29 7.43
C TRP A 88 -16.89 24.93 8.26
N LYS A 89 -17.93 25.76 8.26
CA LYS A 89 -19.20 25.45 8.95
C LYS A 89 -19.90 24.22 8.38
N LEU A 90 -19.85 24.06 7.05
CA LEU A 90 -20.37 22.88 6.36
C LEU A 90 -19.49 21.66 6.67
N VAL A 91 -18.16 21.83 6.62
CA VAL A 91 -17.21 20.76 7.01
C VAL A 91 -17.46 20.29 8.43
N GLU A 92 -17.63 21.21 9.36
CA GLU A 92 -17.93 20.94 10.76
C GLU A 92 -19.28 20.22 10.93
N THR A 93 -20.30 20.65 10.19
CA THR A 93 -21.62 20.00 10.20
C THR A 93 -21.53 18.56 9.71
N ILE A 94 -20.83 18.32 8.61
CA ILE A 94 -20.64 16.97 8.04
C ILE A 94 -19.80 16.09 8.96
N ARG A 95 -18.71 16.64 9.53
CA ARG A 95 -17.93 15.92 10.54
C ARG A 95 -18.80 15.54 11.72
N HIS A 96 -19.60 16.47 12.26
CA HIS A 96 -20.52 16.17 13.36
C HIS A 96 -21.55 15.11 13.01
N ALA A 97 -22.12 15.14 11.81
CA ALA A 97 -23.01 14.08 11.34
C ALA A 97 -22.27 12.73 11.33
N ALA A 98 -21.08 12.66 10.74
CA ALA A 98 -20.24 11.45 10.70
C ALA A 98 -19.90 10.93 12.10
N THR A 99 -19.45 11.79 13.02
CA THR A 99 -18.94 11.39 14.34
C THR A 99 -20.01 11.30 15.45
N LYS A 100 -21.24 11.76 15.21
CA LYS A 100 -22.32 11.71 16.23
C LYS A 100 -23.56 10.97 15.76
N GLN A 101 -24.00 11.21 14.52
CA GLN A 101 -25.25 10.62 14.01
C GLN A 101 -24.98 9.22 13.46
N TYR A 102 -23.98 9.08 12.59
CA TYR A 102 -23.65 7.80 11.97
C TYR A 102 -22.77 6.89 12.86
N SER A 103 -22.07 7.48 13.83
CA SER A 103 -21.23 6.71 14.76
C SER A 103 -22.04 5.80 15.69
N ILE A 104 -23.37 5.92 15.76
CA ILE A 104 -24.21 5.09 16.64
C ILE A 104 -24.01 3.59 16.40
N PHE A 105 -23.69 3.19 15.18
CA PHE A 105 -23.44 1.79 14.80
C PHE A 105 -22.01 1.32 15.09
N SER A 106 -21.10 2.22 15.46
CA SER A 106 -19.67 1.94 15.60
C SER A 106 -18.99 2.86 16.62
N MET A 107 -19.67 3.15 17.73
CA MET A 107 -19.12 4.03 18.75
C MET A 107 -17.86 3.41 19.35
N VAL A 108 -16.85 4.25 19.57
CA VAL A 108 -15.64 3.83 20.27
C VAL A 108 -16.02 3.47 21.71
N SER A 109 -15.54 2.32 22.19
CA SER A 109 -15.74 1.91 23.59
C SER A 109 -15.29 3.02 24.55
N PRO A 110 -16.08 3.39 25.58
CA PRO A 110 -15.67 4.40 26.57
C PRO A 110 -14.32 4.08 27.23
N VAL A 111 -14.03 2.80 27.47
CA VAL A 111 -12.74 2.36 28.02
C VAL A 111 -11.60 2.65 27.05
N ALA A 112 -11.81 2.38 25.75
CA ALA A 112 -10.82 2.69 24.73
C ALA A 112 -10.63 4.21 24.56
N GLN A 113 -11.70 5.01 24.68
CA GLN A 113 -11.61 6.47 24.65
C GLN A 113 -10.75 6.99 25.81
N GLU A 114 -11.03 6.55 27.04
CA GLU A 114 -10.28 6.96 28.23
C GLU A 114 -8.80 6.56 28.14
N LEU A 115 -8.52 5.31 27.73
CA LEU A 115 -7.14 4.85 27.54
C LEU A 115 -6.40 5.70 26.51
N CYS A 116 -7.00 5.88 25.33
CA CYS A 116 -6.40 6.65 24.24
C CYS A 116 -6.21 8.12 24.63
N ALA A 117 -7.16 8.71 25.37
CA ALA A 117 -7.04 10.07 25.87
C ALA A 117 -5.83 10.23 26.80
N ARG A 118 -5.65 9.31 27.77
CA ARG A 118 -4.48 9.32 28.67
C ARG A 118 -3.16 9.15 27.93
N MET A 119 -3.12 8.29 26.91
CA MET A 119 -1.93 8.11 26.08
C MET A 119 -1.55 9.37 25.31
N LEU A 120 -2.55 10.16 24.87
CA LEU A 120 -2.32 11.42 24.16
C LEU A 120 -1.98 12.59 25.08
N ASP A 121 -2.44 12.55 26.33
CA ASP A 121 -2.19 13.58 27.34
C ASP A 121 -0.75 13.52 27.91
N ASP A 122 -0.14 12.33 27.92
CA ASP A 122 1.26 12.14 28.29
C ASP A 122 2.19 12.39 27.08
N GLU A 123 2.48 13.68 26.82
CA GLU A 123 3.32 14.12 25.70
C GLU A 123 4.74 13.53 25.74
N GLN A 124 5.32 13.38 26.93
CA GLN A 124 6.68 12.85 27.08
C GLN A 124 6.74 11.37 26.73
N TRP A 125 5.79 10.58 27.24
CA TRP A 125 5.66 9.18 26.88
C TRP A 125 5.38 9.01 25.39
N LEU A 126 4.46 9.81 24.83
CA LEU A 126 4.08 9.73 23.42
C LEU A 126 5.28 10.01 22.49
N ALA A 127 6.05 11.05 22.76
CA ALA A 127 7.24 11.38 21.98
C ALA A 127 8.29 10.24 22.02
N GLY A 128 8.53 9.68 23.20
CA GLY A 128 9.45 8.54 23.37
C GLY A 128 8.96 7.29 22.65
N PHE A 129 7.67 6.96 22.78
CA PHE A 129 7.04 5.83 22.11
C PHE A 129 7.16 5.93 20.58
N LEU A 130 6.81 7.09 20.01
CA LEU A 130 6.88 7.31 18.56
C LEU A 130 8.31 7.24 18.04
N GLN A 131 9.29 7.78 18.77
CA GLN A 131 10.69 7.70 18.40
C GLN A 131 11.17 6.24 18.33
N ILE A 132 10.95 5.46 19.39
CA ILE A 132 11.33 4.04 19.45
C ILE A 132 10.61 3.24 18.35
N SER A 133 9.33 3.52 18.11
CA SER A 133 8.55 2.86 17.06
C SER A 133 9.18 3.09 15.68
N ARG A 134 9.52 4.34 15.33
CA ARG A 134 10.17 4.68 14.06
C ARG A 134 11.54 4.05 13.91
N GLU A 135 12.35 4.04 14.96
CA GLU A 135 13.68 3.40 14.96
C GLU A 135 13.58 1.91 14.64
N ARG A 136 12.67 1.20 15.31
CA ARG A 136 12.45 -0.24 15.08
C ARG A 136 11.91 -0.53 13.68
N LEU A 137 10.97 0.27 13.20
CA LEU A 137 10.45 0.16 11.83
C LEU A 137 11.54 0.41 10.80
N THR A 138 12.41 1.39 11.03
CA THR A 138 13.55 1.71 10.15
C THR A 138 14.55 0.56 10.11
N ALA A 139 14.86 -0.06 11.25
CA ALA A 139 15.74 -1.23 11.31
C ALA A 139 15.17 -2.42 10.50
N CYS A 140 13.88 -2.72 10.66
CA CYS A 140 13.20 -3.78 9.91
C CYS A 140 13.17 -3.49 8.40
N LYS A 141 12.82 -2.25 8.02
CA LYS A 141 12.87 -1.78 6.62
C LYS A 141 14.23 -2.07 6.00
N ARG A 142 15.32 -1.67 6.68
CA ARG A 142 16.69 -1.79 6.15
C ARG A 142 17.07 -3.22 5.85
N ILE A 143 16.77 -4.15 6.77
CA ILE A 143 17.03 -5.58 6.57
C ILE A 143 16.37 -6.09 5.28
N LEU A 144 15.11 -5.74 5.04
CA LEU A 144 14.40 -6.14 3.82
C LEU A 144 14.96 -5.45 2.57
N CYS A 145 15.24 -4.15 2.63
CA CYS A 145 15.80 -3.38 1.50
C CYS A 145 17.17 -3.93 1.09
N ASP A 146 18.04 -4.21 2.05
CA ASP A 146 19.37 -4.80 1.83
C ASP A 146 19.24 -6.21 1.25
N GLY A 147 18.34 -7.03 1.81
CA GLY A 147 18.06 -8.37 1.32
C GLY A 147 17.58 -8.39 -0.14
N LEU A 148 16.63 -7.52 -0.49
CA LEU A 148 16.14 -7.38 -1.86
C LEU A 148 17.23 -6.85 -2.81
N GLY A 149 18.03 -5.88 -2.35
CA GLY A 149 19.17 -5.36 -3.08
C GLY A 149 20.18 -6.44 -3.42
N ASN A 150 20.55 -7.29 -2.45
CA ASN A 150 21.47 -8.41 -2.65
C ASN A 150 20.93 -9.47 -3.62
N LEU A 151 19.60 -9.61 -3.71
CA LEU A 151 18.94 -10.51 -4.65
C LEU A 151 18.68 -9.88 -6.04
N ASN A 152 19.08 -8.62 -6.24
CA ASN A 152 18.76 -7.82 -7.42
C ASN A 152 17.26 -7.76 -7.72
N ILE A 153 16.42 -7.69 -6.69
CA ILE A 153 14.97 -7.50 -6.84
C ILE A 153 14.67 -6.01 -6.77
N PRO A 154 14.04 -5.41 -7.81
CA PRO A 154 13.63 -4.00 -7.74
C PRO A 154 12.57 -3.77 -6.67
N TYR A 155 12.69 -2.67 -5.94
CA TYR A 155 11.71 -2.25 -4.95
C TYR A 155 11.60 -0.73 -4.87
N PHE A 156 10.47 -0.27 -4.34
CA PHE A 156 10.26 1.12 -3.98
C PHE A 156 10.70 1.30 -2.53
N GLU A 157 11.74 2.09 -2.31
CA GLU A 157 12.21 2.36 -0.97
C GLU A 157 11.11 3.08 -0.15
N PRO A 158 10.65 2.48 0.97
CA PRO A 158 9.61 3.10 1.77
C PRO A 158 10.21 4.25 2.61
N HIS A 159 9.56 5.40 2.55
CA HIS A 159 9.82 6.58 3.38
C HIS A 159 9.02 6.54 4.70
N ALA A 160 7.88 5.85 4.72
CA ALA A 160 7.01 5.71 5.89
C ALA A 160 6.21 4.41 5.85
N GLY A 161 5.49 4.15 6.94
CA GLY A 161 4.54 3.07 7.06
C GLY A 161 5.17 1.76 7.50
N LEU A 162 4.46 0.67 7.22
CA LEU A 162 4.73 -0.66 7.76
C LEU A 162 5.01 -1.69 6.66
N PHE A 163 5.20 -1.23 5.42
CA PHE A 163 5.27 -2.08 4.25
C PHE A 163 6.28 -1.60 3.22
N LEU A 164 6.74 -2.56 2.44
CA LEU A 164 7.64 -2.42 1.30
C LEU A 164 6.93 -2.96 0.06
N TRP A 165 7.12 -2.28 -1.05
CA TRP A 165 6.53 -2.63 -2.33
C TRP A 165 7.63 -3.06 -3.30
N CYS A 166 7.63 -4.31 -3.73
CA CYS A 166 8.67 -4.86 -4.61
C CYS A 166 8.10 -5.47 -5.89
N ASP A 167 8.97 -5.58 -6.87
CA ASP A 167 8.69 -6.10 -8.20
C ASP A 167 9.23 -7.54 -8.31
N LEU A 168 8.32 -8.51 -8.22
CA LEU A 168 8.63 -9.93 -8.41
C LEU A 168 8.15 -10.44 -9.77
N THR A 169 7.97 -9.56 -10.75
CA THR A 169 7.51 -9.92 -12.11
C THR A 169 8.44 -10.94 -12.77
N GLU A 170 9.73 -10.96 -12.44
CA GLU A 170 10.68 -11.98 -12.92
C GLU A 170 10.19 -13.42 -12.65
N PHE A 171 9.42 -13.62 -11.58
CA PHE A 171 9.01 -14.93 -11.09
C PHE A 171 7.56 -15.27 -11.44
N ILE A 172 6.90 -14.45 -12.26
CA ILE A 172 5.53 -14.69 -12.69
C ILE A 172 5.49 -15.73 -13.81
N GLU A 173 4.54 -16.65 -13.75
CA GLU A 173 4.31 -17.61 -14.84
C GLU A 173 3.53 -16.91 -15.97
N PRO A 174 3.68 -17.33 -17.25
CA PRO A 174 3.05 -16.64 -18.39
C PRO A 174 1.51 -16.55 -18.34
N ASP A 175 0.86 -17.49 -17.66
CA ASP A 175 -0.59 -17.55 -17.48
C ASP A 175 -1.07 -16.83 -16.21
N ASP A 176 -0.17 -16.40 -15.33
CA ASP A 176 -0.48 -15.67 -14.11
C ASP A 176 -0.63 -14.16 -14.40
N GLN A 177 -1.85 -13.74 -14.74
CA GLN A 177 -2.16 -12.38 -15.17
C GLN A 177 -2.35 -11.39 -14.01
N ASP A 178 -2.56 -11.87 -12.78
CA ASP A 178 -2.90 -11.03 -11.61
C ASP A 178 -1.91 -11.19 -10.45
N GLY A 179 -0.91 -12.08 -10.59
CA GLY A 179 0.09 -12.40 -9.59
C GLY A 179 -0.42 -13.33 -8.49
N LEU A 180 -1.62 -13.89 -8.59
CA LEU A 180 -2.16 -14.81 -7.58
C LEU A 180 -1.43 -16.15 -7.57
N GLY A 181 -0.99 -16.63 -8.74
CA GLY A 181 -0.20 -17.87 -8.84
C GLY A 181 1.14 -17.74 -8.10
N LEU A 182 1.83 -16.61 -8.31
CA LEU A 182 3.04 -16.27 -7.56
C LEU A 182 2.78 -16.13 -6.06
N PHE A 183 1.68 -15.50 -5.66
CA PHE A 183 1.28 -15.41 -4.25
C PHE A 183 1.08 -16.81 -3.63
N ASP A 184 0.37 -17.71 -4.30
CA ASP A 184 0.14 -19.07 -3.80
C ASP A 184 1.45 -19.88 -3.72
N LYS A 185 2.37 -19.67 -4.66
CA LYS A 185 3.72 -20.26 -4.63
C LYS A 185 4.55 -19.76 -3.45
N LEU A 186 4.54 -18.46 -3.16
CA LEU A 186 5.25 -17.89 -2.00
C LEU A 186 4.64 -18.34 -0.67
N LYS A 187 3.31 -18.48 -0.61
CA LYS A 187 2.57 -18.89 0.58
C LYS A 187 2.71 -20.38 0.90
N SER A 188 2.86 -21.23 -0.11
CA SER A 188 2.92 -22.68 0.05
C SER A 188 4.29 -23.17 0.55
N ASP A 189 4.37 -24.46 0.89
CA ASP A 189 5.63 -25.11 1.26
C ASP A 189 6.62 -25.13 0.08
N PRO A 190 7.92 -24.86 0.30
CA PRO A 190 8.57 -24.67 1.60
C PRO A 190 8.66 -23.21 2.10
N TYR A 191 8.20 -22.23 1.32
CA TYR A 191 8.52 -20.82 1.56
C TYR A 191 7.61 -20.16 2.62
N ARG A 192 6.32 -20.53 2.72
CA ARG A 192 5.43 -20.06 3.80
C ARG A 192 5.48 -18.53 4.04
N MET A 193 5.62 -17.75 2.98
CA MET A 193 5.66 -16.30 3.02
C MET A 193 4.30 -15.75 2.60
N VAL A 194 3.56 -15.17 3.54
CA VAL A 194 2.27 -14.52 3.25
C VAL A 194 2.52 -13.06 2.90
N VAL A 195 2.43 -12.75 1.62
CA VAL A 195 2.53 -11.39 1.05
C VAL A 195 1.19 -10.95 0.50
N SER A 196 1.01 -9.67 0.18
CA SER A 196 -0.22 -9.22 -0.49
C SER A 196 0.06 -8.98 -1.98
N PRO A 197 -0.65 -9.64 -2.90
CA PRO A 197 -0.47 -9.44 -4.34
C PRO A 197 -0.91 -8.05 -4.76
N GLY A 198 -0.25 -7.53 -5.80
CA GLY A 198 -0.43 -6.15 -6.22
C GLY A 198 -1.81 -5.86 -6.82
N SER A 199 -2.46 -6.89 -7.36
CA SER A 199 -3.84 -6.85 -7.83
C SER A 199 -4.82 -6.39 -6.75
N CYS A 200 -4.59 -6.70 -5.47
CA CYS A 200 -5.40 -6.18 -4.36
C CYS A 200 -5.30 -4.66 -4.16
N PHE A 201 -4.32 -4.01 -4.79
CA PHE A 201 -4.06 -2.57 -4.70
C PHE A 201 -4.14 -1.88 -6.06
N PHE A 202 -4.74 -2.55 -7.06
CA PHE A 202 -4.87 -2.04 -8.42
C PHE A 202 -3.52 -1.71 -9.07
N ALA A 203 -2.49 -2.52 -8.81
CA ALA A 203 -1.21 -2.39 -9.48
C ALA A 203 -1.35 -2.65 -10.99
N ASP A 204 -0.79 -1.77 -11.82
CA ASP A 204 -0.83 -1.92 -13.29
C ASP A 204 -0.02 -3.12 -13.79
N LYS A 205 1.00 -3.53 -13.02
CA LYS A 205 1.95 -4.57 -13.38
C LYS A 205 1.68 -5.84 -12.55
N PRO A 206 1.43 -7.00 -13.19
CA PRO A 206 1.38 -8.29 -12.49
C PRO A 206 2.71 -8.62 -11.83
N GLY A 207 2.69 -9.29 -10.68
CA GLY A 207 3.91 -9.67 -9.94
C GLY A 207 4.45 -8.61 -8.97
N MET A 208 3.82 -7.43 -8.90
CA MET A 208 4.06 -6.51 -7.79
C MET A 208 3.55 -7.11 -6.47
N MET A 209 4.35 -7.03 -5.40
CA MET A 209 4.03 -7.63 -4.11
C MET A 209 4.27 -6.65 -2.96
N ARG A 210 3.38 -6.67 -1.97
CA ARG A 210 3.54 -5.92 -0.71
C ARG A 210 4.01 -6.85 0.41
N PHE A 211 5.16 -6.51 0.98
CA PHE A 211 5.68 -7.11 2.20
C PHE A 211 5.40 -6.18 3.37
N CYS A 212 4.73 -6.67 4.41
CA CYS A 212 4.66 -5.95 5.67
C CYS A 212 5.92 -6.27 6.50
N TYR A 213 6.38 -5.36 7.35
CA TYR A 213 7.54 -5.59 8.23
C TYR A 213 7.37 -5.12 9.68
N ALA A 214 6.16 -4.71 10.06
CA ALA A 214 5.83 -4.37 11.45
C ALA A 214 5.33 -5.60 12.24
N TRP A 215 6.26 -6.39 12.78
CA TRP A 215 5.96 -7.64 13.49
C TRP A 215 5.94 -7.40 15.01
N MET A 216 5.08 -8.13 15.72
CA MET A 216 4.83 -7.91 17.16
C MET A 216 6.01 -8.31 18.05
N ALA A 217 6.75 -9.36 17.69
CA ALA A 217 7.93 -9.84 18.40
C ALA A 217 9.07 -10.08 17.40
N ASP A 218 10.28 -9.73 17.81
CA ASP A 218 11.53 -9.99 17.09
C ASP A 218 11.49 -9.59 15.60
N GLY A 219 10.99 -8.39 15.32
CA GLY A 219 10.73 -7.92 13.96
C GLY A 219 11.95 -7.99 13.03
N GLU A 220 13.14 -7.71 13.54
CA GLU A 220 14.38 -7.88 12.78
C GLU A 220 14.67 -9.33 12.41
N GLU A 221 14.46 -10.28 13.34
CA GLU A 221 14.63 -11.71 13.10
C GLU A 221 13.60 -12.21 12.07
N ALA A 222 12.34 -11.80 12.21
CA ALA A 222 11.30 -12.10 11.24
C ALA A 222 11.67 -11.57 9.84
N CYS A 223 12.20 -10.35 9.74
CA CYS A 223 12.68 -9.81 8.47
C CYS A 223 13.85 -10.61 7.90
N ARG A 224 14.82 -11.03 8.72
CA ARG A 224 15.94 -11.89 8.30
C ARG A 224 15.44 -13.24 7.78
N GLU A 225 14.46 -13.84 8.42
CA GLU A 225 13.86 -15.10 7.97
C GLU A 225 13.12 -14.92 6.64
N VAL A 226 12.40 -13.81 6.44
CA VAL A 226 11.80 -13.49 5.14
C VAL A 226 12.86 -13.36 4.05
N VAL A 227 13.97 -12.65 4.32
CA VAL A 227 15.08 -12.54 3.36
C VAL A 227 15.68 -13.91 3.05
N ARG A 228 15.87 -14.77 4.07
CA ARG A 228 16.40 -16.13 3.88
C ARG A 228 15.48 -16.95 2.96
N ARG A 229 14.17 -16.96 3.22
CA ARG A 229 13.20 -17.72 2.40
C ARG A 229 13.06 -17.16 0.99
N LEU A 230 13.13 -15.84 0.84
CA LEU A 230 13.14 -15.21 -0.49
C LEU A 230 14.43 -15.53 -1.25
N THR A 231 15.56 -15.62 -0.56
CA THR A 231 16.83 -16.07 -1.13
C THR A 231 16.71 -17.50 -1.66
N ASP A 232 16.14 -18.41 -0.89
CA ASP A 232 15.89 -19.80 -1.33
C ASP A 232 14.97 -19.83 -2.57
N PHE A 233 13.84 -19.12 -2.52
CA PHE A 233 12.86 -19.02 -3.61
C PHE A 233 13.48 -18.51 -4.92
N THR A 234 14.24 -17.42 -4.84
CA THR A 234 14.87 -16.80 -6.01
C THR A 234 15.95 -17.69 -6.60
N HIS A 235 16.78 -18.33 -5.77
CA HIS A 235 17.81 -19.26 -6.25
C HIS A 235 17.23 -20.49 -6.93
N GLU A 236 16.18 -21.09 -6.37
CA GLU A 236 15.54 -22.26 -6.96
C GLU A 236 14.86 -21.91 -8.29
N THR A 237 14.12 -20.80 -8.34
CA THR A 237 13.41 -20.37 -9.54
C THR A 237 14.37 -19.99 -10.66
N ARG A 238 15.44 -19.22 -10.37
CA ARG A 238 16.48 -18.86 -11.35
C ARG A 238 17.27 -20.07 -11.85
N LYS A 239 17.59 -21.04 -10.98
CA LYS A 239 18.23 -22.31 -11.39
C LYS A 239 17.32 -23.14 -12.28
N GLY A 240 16.02 -23.23 -11.97
CA GLY A 240 15.02 -23.92 -12.78
C GLY A 240 14.90 -23.31 -14.18
N ALA A 241 14.80 -21.99 -14.26
CA ALA A 241 14.79 -21.25 -15.53
C ALA A 241 16.05 -21.55 -16.36
N TRP A 242 17.24 -21.52 -15.75
CA TRP A 242 18.50 -21.84 -16.44
C TRP A 242 18.54 -23.28 -16.98
N ARG A 243 18.04 -24.27 -16.22
CA ARG A 243 17.95 -25.67 -16.69
C ARG A 243 17.06 -25.80 -17.92
N SER A 244 15.88 -25.17 -17.90
CA SER A 244 14.94 -25.17 -19.03
C SER A 244 15.54 -24.51 -20.29
N VAL A 245 16.24 -23.39 -20.14
CA VAL A 245 16.95 -22.71 -21.24
C VAL A 245 18.05 -23.62 -21.81
N LYS A 246 18.85 -24.26 -20.94
CA LYS A 246 19.92 -25.17 -21.35
C LYS A 246 19.38 -26.37 -22.13
N GLU A 247 18.31 -26.99 -21.64
CA GLU A 247 17.65 -28.12 -22.33
C GLU A 247 17.08 -27.72 -23.69
N SER A 248 16.43 -26.55 -23.76
CA SER A 248 15.93 -25.98 -25.02
C SER A 248 17.05 -25.70 -26.02
N LEU A 249 18.20 -25.20 -25.56
CA LEU A 249 19.37 -24.98 -26.41
C LEU A 249 19.96 -26.29 -26.92
N ILE A 250 20.09 -27.30 -26.05
CA ILE A 250 20.56 -28.65 -26.42
C ILE A 250 19.64 -29.26 -27.48
N LEU A 251 18.32 -29.16 -27.30
CA LEU A 251 17.34 -29.64 -28.28
C LEU A 251 17.46 -28.91 -29.62
N ARG A 252 17.62 -27.58 -29.63
CA ARG A 252 17.84 -26.80 -30.86
C ARG A 252 19.12 -27.19 -31.58
N LEU A 253 20.22 -27.37 -30.85
CA LEU A 253 21.50 -27.82 -31.41
C LEU A 253 21.40 -29.24 -32.00
N ARG A 254 20.67 -30.16 -31.33
CA ARG A 254 20.39 -31.51 -31.86
C ARG A 254 19.51 -31.47 -33.12
N LEU A 255 18.49 -30.60 -33.16
CA LEU A 255 17.64 -30.45 -34.35
C LEU A 255 18.39 -29.82 -35.53
N GLN A 256 19.31 -28.88 -35.26
CA GLN A 256 20.18 -28.31 -36.29
C GLN A 256 21.16 -29.33 -36.84
N SER A 257 21.77 -30.18 -35.99
CA SER A 257 22.66 -31.24 -36.47
C SER A 257 21.91 -32.31 -37.28
N VAL A 258 20.68 -32.67 -36.89
CA VAL A 258 19.82 -33.54 -37.71
C VAL A 258 19.46 -32.91 -39.05
N ARG A 259 19.15 -31.60 -39.10
CA ARG A 259 18.89 -30.88 -40.36
C ARG A 259 20.12 -30.78 -41.28
N MET A 260 21.30 -30.59 -40.71
CA MET A 260 22.57 -30.57 -41.45
C MET A 260 22.88 -31.95 -42.05
N LEU A 261 22.61 -33.03 -41.31
CA LEU A 261 22.76 -34.41 -41.80
C LEU A 261 21.71 -34.78 -42.86
N SER A 262 20.48 -34.25 -42.77
CA SER A 262 19.43 -34.51 -43.77
C SER A 262 19.65 -33.76 -45.09
N ASN A 263 20.35 -32.62 -45.07
CA ASN A 263 20.68 -31.84 -46.27
C ASN A 263 21.87 -32.39 -47.07
N ASN A 264 22.53 -33.46 -46.59
CA ASN A 264 23.70 -34.06 -47.23
C ASN A 264 23.38 -35.35 -48.01
N ARG A 265 22.14 -35.51 -48.50
CA ARG A 265 21.80 -36.62 -49.41
C ARG A 265 22.26 -36.29 -50.83
N PRO A 266 22.98 -37.20 -51.53
CA PRO A 266 23.28 -37.00 -52.94
C PRO A 266 21.98 -37.01 -53.77
N TYR A 267 21.95 -36.15 -54.79
CA TYR A 267 20.88 -35.99 -55.78
C TYR A 267 20.20 -37.32 -56.14
N ALA A 268 18.88 -37.40 -55.94
CA ALA A 268 18.05 -38.47 -56.50
C ALA A 268 17.24 -37.93 -57.69
N ALA A 269 17.30 -38.67 -58.80
CA ALA A 269 16.56 -38.44 -60.04
C ALA A 269 15.03 -38.61 -59.86
N PRO A 270 14.18 -38.08 -60.77
CA PRO A 270 12.74 -37.98 -60.57
C PRO A 270 11.97 -39.13 -61.22
N HIS A 271 10.99 -39.74 -60.55
CA HIS A 271 9.84 -40.48 -61.14
C HIS A 271 8.75 -40.70 -60.05
N THR A 272 7.56 -40.06 -60.12
CA THR A 272 6.22 -40.47 -60.68
C THR A 272 5.30 -41.32 -59.77
N GLY A 273 4.04 -40.87 -59.61
CA GLY A 273 2.83 -41.64 -59.25
C GLY A 273 2.26 -41.39 -57.82
N GLN A 274 1.15 -40.66 -57.63
CA GLN A 274 -0.28 -41.10 -57.49
C GLN A 274 -0.58 -41.93 -56.20
N PHE A 275 -1.64 -41.84 -55.37
CA PHE A 275 -3.03 -41.30 -55.34
C PHE A 275 -3.42 -41.11 -53.83
N CYS A 276 -4.04 -40.01 -53.38
CA CYS A 276 -5.46 -39.80 -52.95
C CYS A 276 -6.00 -40.52 -51.69
N ALA A 277 -6.53 -39.76 -50.71
CA ALA A 277 -7.84 -39.99 -50.06
C ALA A 277 -8.29 -38.84 -49.12
N SER A 278 -9.41 -38.21 -49.50
CA SER A 278 -10.54 -37.59 -48.78
C SER A 278 -10.51 -37.15 -47.28
N ARG A 279 -10.93 -35.87 -47.13
CA ARG A 279 -11.65 -35.10 -46.06
C ARG A 279 -12.71 -35.85 -45.19
N PRO A 280 -13.14 -35.36 -43.99
CA PRO A 280 -14.01 -34.17 -43.90
C PRO A 280 -13.95 -33.26 -42.65
N PHE A 281 -14.67 -32.14 -42.83
CA PHE A 281 -15.01 -31.03 -41.95
C PHE A 281 -16.18 -31.43 -41.03
N LEU A 282 -16.19 -31.06 -39.75
CA LEU A 282 -17.40 -31.04 -38.90
C LEU A 282 -17.32 -29.95 -37.81
N SER A 283 -18.49 -29.37 -37.58
CA SER A 283 -18.84 -28.21 -36.77
C SER A 283 -19.24 -28.58 -35.33
N GLY A 284 -18.96 -27.67 -34.39
CA GLY A 284 -19.84 -27.27 -33.29
C GLY A 284 -20.09 -28.23 -32.14
N GLU A 285 -19.77 -27.79 -30.91
CA GLU A 285 -20.60 -28.06 -29.73
C GLU A 285 -20.31 -27.05 -28.60
N LYS A 286 -21.38 -26.66 -27.91
CA LYS A 286 -21.49 -25.66 -26.84
C LYS A 286 -21.03 -26.22 -25.49
N MET A 287 -20.45 -25.38 -24.64
CA MET A 287 -20.30 -25.64 -23.20
C MET A 287 -21.49 -25.06 -22.40
N PRO A 288 -21.87 -25.66 -21.26
CA PRO A 288 -23.00 -25.22 -20.46
C PRO A 288 -22.63 -24.16 -19.40
N ASP A 289 -23.57 -23.24 -19.18
CA ASP A 289 -23.64 -22.29 -18.07
C ASP A 289 -23.90 -22.96 -16.72
N SER A 290 -23.32 -22.40 -15.65
CA SER A 290 -23.80 -22.32 -14.24
C SER A 290 -22.55 -22.06 -13.34
N ILE A 291 -22.54 -21.28 -12.26
CA ILE A 291 -23.53 -20.99 -11.22
C ILE A 291 -23.29 -19.58 -10.67
N ASP A 292 -24.38 -18.84 -10.49
CA ASP A 292 -24.47 -17.50 -9.88
C ASP A 292 -24.72 -17.66 -8.35
N TYR A 293 -23.87 -17.10 -7.50
CA TYR A 293 -24.07 -17.05 -6.04
C TYR A 293 -24.17 -15.59 -5.59
N CYS A 294 -25.37 -15.03 -5.69
CA CYS A 294 -25.76 -13.78 -5.06
C CYS A 294 -27.18 -13.93 -4.51
N ASN A 295 -27.31 -14.10 -3.19
CA ASN A 295 -28.42 -13.60 -2.37
C ASN A 295 -28.27 -14.06 -0.91
N ILE A 296 -28.92 -13.31 0.00
CA ILE A 296 -29.01 -13.44 1.48
C ILE A 296 -27.99 -12.47 2.16
N VAL A 297 -28.36 -11.35 2.80
CA VAL A 297 -29.38 -11.14 3.86
C VAL A 297 -29.96 -9.71 3.82
N ARG A 298 -31.27 -9.56 4.07
CA ARG A 298 -31.95 -8.33 4.53
C ARG A 298 -32.69 -8.61 5.85
N SER A 299 -32.97 -7.53 6.59
CA SER A 299 -33.72 -7.37 7.85
C SER A 299 -32.84 -7.51 9.12
N SER A 300 -32.99 -6.70 10.17
CA SER A 300 -34.08 -5.83 10.63
C SER A 300 -33.54 -4.75 11.60
N ALA A 301 -34.35 -3.70 11.82
CA ALA A 301 -34.08 -2.54 12.68
C ALA A 301 -34.76 -2.65 14.06
N ASP A 302 -34.39 -1.67 14.90
CA ASP A 302 -35.05 -1.11 16.10
C ASP A 302 -34.66 -1.63 17.50
N SER A 303 -33.96 -0.76 18.25
CA SER A 303 -34.55 -0.07 19.42
C SER A 303 -33.55 0.90 20.08
N SER A 304 -34.08 2.04 20.54
CA SER A 304 -33.44 3.21 21.14
C SER A 304 -33.09 3.05 22.63
N THR A 305 -32.12 3.81 23.13
CA THR A 305 -32.24 4.61 24.38
C THR A 305 -31.02 5.52 24.61
N THR A 306 -31.30 6.68 25.22
CA THR A 306 -30.45 7.86 25.48
C THR A 306 -29.70 7.79 26.81
N ALA A 307 -28.46 8.32 26.88
CA ALA A 307 -27.85 8.83 28.12
C ALA A 307 -26.71 9.84 27.85
N ASP A 308 -26.54 10.77 28.80
CA ASP A 308 -25.81 12.04 28.80
C ASP A 308 -24.29 12.02 28.49
N ARG A 309 -23.77 13.17 28.00
CA ARG A 309 -22.34 13.46 27.76
C ARG A 309 -21.78 14.46 28.77
N PRO A 310 -20.55 14.28 29.29
CA PRO A 310 -19.76 15.37 29.83
C PRO A 310 -18.84 16.01 28.77
N SER A 311 -18.77 17.33 28.88
CA SER A 311 -17.87 18.36 28.34
C SER A 311 -16.57 17.96 27.59
N THR A 312 -16.46 18.55 26.39
CA THR A 312 -15.26 19.01 25.65
C THR A 312 -13.90 18.93 26.35
N LEU A 313 -13.10 17.92 25.97
CA LEU A 313 -11.65 17.90 26.13
C LEU A 313 -10.96 18.67 24.99
N LYS A 314 -9.93 19.44 25.33
CA LYS A 314 -9.17 20.34 24.44
C LYS A 314 -8.25 19.54 23.50
N TRP A 315 -8.48 19.66 22.20
CA TRP A 315 -7.78 18.94 21.12
C TRP A 315 -6.46 19.57 20.65
N GLU A 316 -5.97 20.60 21.33
CA GLU A 316 -4.80 21.37 20.89
C GLU A 316 -3.47 20.57 20.96
N ALA A 317 -3.40 19.53 21.79
CA ALA A 317 -2.21 18.67 21.92
C ALA A 317 -1.90 17.86 20.63
N ILE A 318 -2.92 17.41 19.90
CA ILE A 318 -2.72 16.67 18.64
C ILE A 318 -2.18 17.60 17.56
N LEU A 319 -2.55 18.88 17.52
CA LEU A 319 -2.03 19.81 16.52
C LEU A 319 -0.66 20.40 16.92
N GLY A 320 -0.36 20.48 18.21
CA GLY A 320 0.90 21.02 18.75
C GLY A 320 2.14 20.27 18.27
N HIS A 321 2.08 18.94 18.18
CA HIS A 321 3.17 18.12 17.64
C HIS A 321 3.31 18.17 16.11
N TRP A 322 2.31 18.72 15.41
CA TRP A 322 2.23 18.78 13.96
C TRP A 322 2.55 20.18 13.42
N ALA A 323 2.55 21.18 14.30
CA ALA A 323 3.09 22.50 14.03
C ALA A 323 4.59 22.51 14.32
N VAL A 324 5.40 22.68 13.28
CA VAL A 324 6.76 23.24 13.41
C VAL A 324 6.63 24.67 13.93
N ARG A 325 6.32 24.82 15.21
CA ARG A 325 6.35 26.10 15.91
C ARG A 325 7.80 26.32 16.34
N ASP A 326 8.64 26.74 15.38
CA ASP A 326 9.86 27.57 15.59
C ASP A 326 10.93 27.57 14.48
N ARG A 327 10.74 26.88 13.34
CA ARG A 327 11.76 26.89 12.26
C ARG A 327 11.44 27.66 10.98
N LEU A 328 10.24 28.21 10.83
CA LEU A 328 9.88 29.05 9.67
C LEU A 328 10.00 30.56 9.91
N LEU A 329 10.28 31.02 11.14
CA LEU A 329 10.49 32.45 11.45
C LEU A 329 11.94 32.93 11.20
N ARG A 330 12.77 32.16 10.49
CA ARG A 330 14.16 32.56 10.14
C ARG A 330 14.41 32.69 8.63
N TYR A 331 13.35 32.82 7.84
CA TYR A 331 13.42 33.26 6.45
C TYR A 331 12.34 34.31 6.24
N ASP A 332 12.65 35.55 6.67
CA ASP A 332 12.20 36.81 6.05
C ASP A 332 12.81 37.97 6.84
N GLY A 333 14.14 38.06 6.77
CA GLY A 333 14.80 39.35 6.86
C GLY A 333 14.64 40.02 5.51
N ILE A 334 13.67 40.93 5.40
CA ILE A 334 13.53 42.09 4.50
C ILE A 334 12.02 42.37 4.40
N GLY A 335 11.54 43.46 5.01
CA GLY A 335 10.18 43.93 4.75
C GLY A 335 9.36 44.55 5.90
N GLN A 336 9.96 44.94 7.03
CA GLN A 336 9.26 45.87 7.94
C GLN A 336 9.23 47.28 7.31
N LYS A 337 8.15 47.62 6.60
CA LYS A 337 7.66 49.00 6.41
C LYS A 337 6.29 48.99 5.74
N ALA A 338 5.23 49.07 6.56
CA ALA A 338 4.01 49.87 6.32
C ALA A 338 2.88 49.37 7.24
N LEU A 339 2.88 49.86 8.49
CA LEU A 339 1.67 50.00 9.30
C LEU A 339 1.51 51.49 9.59
N ARG A 340 0.63 52.13 8.85
CA ARG A 340 -0.16 53.30 9.22
C ARG A 340 -1.54 53.16 8.62
#